data_AF-A0A7C6CLF2-F1
#
_entry.id   AF-A0A7C6CLF2-F1
#
_cell.length_a   1.000
_cell.length_b   1.000
_cell.length_c   1.000
_cell.angle_alpha   90.00
_cell.angle_beta   90.00
_cell.angle_gamma   90.00
#
_symmetry.space_group_name_H-M   'P 1'
#
loop_
_entity.id
_entity.type
_entity.pdbx_description
1 polymer ?
#
loop_
_entity_poly.entity_id
_entity_poly.type
_entity_poly.pdbx_seq_one_letter_code
_entity_poly.pdbx_strand_id
1 'polypeptide(L)'
;MKRLFQIISALILSIFLFSGCGLEQESFVYQGIVFEGYDPAKHEPSAEFGKHIEPTKVLLTRRQIEALKKCVDLLMERDLLSLFNYAKRFVIVKAPYSFADKPQMVVYLDQEKLTLNFTIGDDWENKLLNSNLGLMETSSQFYFKGTPELPNLLRIILHEIGHLVEYDKLKFNWKGKFVPHPLNKEFVSISWDRDRYWRDKEGFSYKLQNIQSLEGLLLFLQWFKAESSFFSLSSGMGMNEDFAEAFVYYILQEYFAYEISFVLKGKVQLNNLQALNPSRGQKLKFIADLMQKEPIM
;
A
#
# COMPACT_ATOMS: atom_id res chain seq x y z
N MET A 1 0.83 43.09 54.95
CA MET A 1 1.80 42.05 54.52
C MET A 1 1.16 40.67 54.27
N LYS A 2 0.37 40.10 55.18
CA LYS A 2 -0.27 38.77 54.98
C LYS A 2 -1.17 38.64 53.72
N ARG A 3 -2.00 39.65 53.42
CA ARG A 3 -2.86 39.64 52.20
C ARG A 3 -2.08 39.72 50.90
N LEU A 4 -0.97 40.46 50.88
CA LEU A 4 -0.11 40.57 49.71
C LEU A 4 0.60 39.24 49.42
N PHE A 5 1.07 38.56 50.48
CA PHE A 5 1.62 37.21 50.37
C PHE A 5 0.61 36.19 49.84
N GLN A 6 -0.65 36.24 50.29
CA GLN A 6 -1.69 35.32 49.80
C GLN A 6 -2.03 35.54 48.32
N ILE A 7 -2.05 36.79 47.86
CA ILE A 7 -2.28 37.11 46.44
C ILE A 7 -1.10 36.65 45.59
N ILE A 8 0.15 36.89 46.04
CA ILE A 8 1.36 36.44 45.34
C ILE A 8 1.43 34.91 45.29
N SER A 9 1.12 34.21 46.40
CA SER A 9 1.07 32.74 46.42
C SER A 9 0.01 32.17 45.48
N ALA A 10 -1.18 32.79 45.40
CA ALA A 10 -2.21 32.37 44.46
C ALA A 10 -1.81 32.61 43.00
N LEU A 11 -1.07 33.70 42.72
CA LEU A 11 -0.54 34.02 41.40
C LEU A 11 0.59 33.06 40.97
N ILE A 12 1.47 32.68 41.90
CA ILE A 12 2.54 31.69 41.61
C ILE A 12 1.93 30.31 41.39
N LEU A 13 0.91 29.93 42.17
CA LEU A 13 0.21 28.66 41.99
C LEU A 13 -0.56 28.60 40.67
N SER A 14 -1.18 29.71 40.23
CA SER A 14 -1.81 29.77 38.91
C SER A 14 -0.79 29.76 37.77
N ILE A 15 0.35 30.43 37.92
CA ILE A 15 1.45 30.33 36.95
C ILE A 15 1.93 28.88 36.85
N PHE A 16 2.14 28.16 37.96
CA PHE A 16 2.56 26.75 37.94
C PHE A 16 1.48 25.78 37.41
N LEU A 17 0.19 26.04 37.66
CA LEU A 17 -0.92 25.22 37.15
C LEU A 17 -1.20 25.47 35.66
N PHE A 18 -0.88 26.65 35.13
CA PHE A 18 -1.06 27.01 33.72
C PHE A 18 0.24 26.99 32.89
N SER A 19 1.42 26.88 33.49
CA SER A 19 2.71 26.69 32.80
C SER A 19 3.06 25.22 32.54
N GLY A 20 2.18 24.29 32.94
CA GLY A 20 2.34 22.84 32.74
C GLY A 20 1.68 22.27 31.46
N CYS A 21 1.15 23.12 30.58
CA CYS A 21 0.61 22.71 29.27
C CYS A 21 1.40 23.37 28.12
N GLY A 22 2.73 23.31 28.19
CA GLY A 22 3.55 23.34 27.00
C GLY A 22 3.80 21.89 26.60
N LEU A 23 3.02 21.38 25.65
CA LEU A 23 3.44 20.20 24.88
C LEU A 23 4.86 20.48 24.42
N GLU A 24 5.82 19.67 24.87
CA GLU A 24 7.12 19.56 24.23
C GLU A 24 6.86 19.35 22.74
N GLN A 25 7.03 20.44 21.99
CA GLN A 25 7.30 20.34 20.57
C GLN A 25 8.74 19.83 20.52
N GLU A 26 8.91 18.50 20.60
CA GLU A 26 10.16 17.87 20.19
C GLU A 26 10.41 18.31 18.75
N SER A 27 11.27 19.31 18.59
CA SER A 27 11.81 19.71 17.31
C SER A 27 12.67 18.54 16.80
N PHE A 28 12.07 17.67 15.99
CA PHE A 28 12.81 16.67 15.25
C PHE A 28 13.21 17.26 13.91
N VAL A 29 14.52 17.45 13.70
CA VAL A 29 15.07 17.76 12.38
C VAL A 29 15.16 16.44 11.62
N TYR A 30 14.26 16.25 10.66
CA TYR A 30 14.29 15.11 9.76
C TYR A 30 14.83 15.57 8.40
N GLN A 31 15.99 15.04 8.02
CA GLN A 31 16.41 15.00 6.61
C GLN A 31 15.91 13.68 6.05
N GLY A 32 14.72 13.71 5.47
CA GLY A 32 14.03 12.57 4.90
C GLY A 32 12.56 12.92 4.65
N ILE A 33 11.87 12.08 3.91
CA ILE A 33 10.59 12.36 3.24
C ILE A 33 9.52 13.01 4.13
N VAL A 34 9.04 14.15 3.66
CA VAL A 34 8.04 14.96 4.31
C VAL A 34 6.67 14.27 4.22
N PHE A 35 6.25 13.61 5.30
CA PHE A 35 4.84 13.36 5.59
C PHE A 35 4.25 14.67 6.11
N GLU A 36 4.01 15.61 5.21
CA GLU A 36 3.47 16.91 5.57
C GLU A 36 2.05 16.69 6.13
N GLY A 37 1.79 17.22 7.33
CA GLY A 37 0.41 17.44 7.75
C GLY A 37 -0.31 18.29 6.71
N TYR A 38 -1.59 18.03 6.46
CA TYR A 38 -2.34 18.68 5.38
C TYR A 38 -2.35 20.22 5.53
N ASP A 39 -1.56 20.90 4.69
CA ASP A 39 -1.59 22.35 4.43
C ASP A 39 -2.41 22.60 3.14
N PRO A 40 -3.62 23.18 3.23
CA PRO A 40 -4.50 23.38 2.08
C PRO A 40 -3.86 24.16 0.93
N ALA A 41 -3.02 25.16 1.22
CA ALA A 41 -2.44 26.02 0.19
C ALA A 41 -1.28 25.34 -0.55
N LYS A 42 -0.67 24.33 0.07
CA LYS A 42 0.39 23.54 -0.54
C LYS A 42 -0.15 22.28 -1.21
N HIS A 43 -1.13 21.60 -0.59
CA HIS A 43 -1.58 20.26 -0.98
C HIS A 43 -2.86 20.26 -1.82
N GLU A 44 -3.10 21.32 -2.59
CA GLU A 44 -4.25 21.37 -3.47
C GLU A 44 -4.21 20.22 -4.48
N PRO A 45 -5.19 19.30 -4.46
CA PRO A 45 -5.25 18.20 -5.41
C PRO A 45 -5.41 18.75 -6.83
N SER A 46 -5.16 17.93 -7.86
CA SER A 46 -5.34 18.41 -9.24
C SER A 46 -6.76 18.95 -9.44
N ALA A 47 -6.95 19.88 -10.39
CA ALA A 47 -8.24 20.56 -10.61
C ALA A 47 -9.43 19.62 -10.84
N GLU A 48 -9.16 18.36 -11.18
CA GLU A 48 -10.14 17.29 -11.28
C GLU A 48 -10.54 16.71 -9.92
N PHE A 49 -9.56 16.31 -9.10
CA PHE A 49 -9.79 15.80 -7.75
C PHE A 49 -10.32 16.89 -6.81
N GLY A 50 -9.87 18.14 -6.98
CA GLY A 50 -10.31 19.28 -6.17
C GLY A 50 -11.80 19.62 -6.25
N LYS A 51 -12.53 19.06 -7.22
CA LYS A 51 -14.00 19.20 -7.30
C LYS A 51 -14.75 18.36 -6.26
N HIS A 52 -14.08 17.37 -5.67
CA HIS A 52 -14.68 16.36 -4.80
C HIS A 52 -14.00 16.28 -3.42
N ILE A 53 -13.08 17.21 -3.13
CA ILE A 53 -12.26 17.17 -1.92
C ILE A 53 -12.42 18.48 -1.17
N GLU A 54 -12.72 18.39 0.13
CA GLU A 54 -12.74 19.53 1.03
C GLU A 54 -11.42 19.63 1.82
N PRO A 55 -10.74 20.78 1.78
CA PRO A 55 -9.47 20.95 2.49
C PRO A 55 -9.69 20.96 4.01
N THR A 56 -9.33 19.87 4.67
CA THR A 56 -9.41 19.74 6.13
C THR A 56 -8.06 19.35 6.71
N LYS A 57 -7.61 20.07 7.74
CA LYS A 57 -6.38 19.72 8.45
C LYS A 57 -6.54 18.36 9.15
N VAL A 58 -5.68 17.41 8.82
CA VAL A 58 -5.64 16.09 9.46
C VAL A 58 -4.61 16.11 10.60
N LEU A 59 -5.02 15.68 11.79
CA LEU A 59 -4.14 15.48 12.94
C LEU A 59 -3.82 13.99 13.08
N LEU A 60 -2.54 13.67 13.24
CA LEU A 60 -2.08 12.30 13.46
C LEU A 60 -1.89 12.03 14.95
N THR A 61 -2.33 10.86 15.37
CA THR A 61 -2.02 10.32 16.70
C THR A 61 -0.59 9.78 16.73
N ARG A 62 -0.01 9.65 17.93
CA ARG A 62 1.31 9.03 18.12
C ARG A 62 1.43 7.66 17.46
N ARG A 63 0.41 6.81 17.61
CA ARG A 63 0.38 5.47 17.01
C ARG A 63 0.44 5.50 15.48
N GLN A 64 -0.24 6.46 14.84
CA GLN A 64 -0.19 6.61 13.37
C GLN A 64 1.20 7.06 12.91
N ILE A 65 1.85 7.94 13.68
CA ILE A 65 3.23 8.38 13.40
C ILE A 65 4.20 7.20 13.54
N GLU A 66 4.07 6.39 14.57
CA GLU A 66 4.90 5.19 14.79
C GLU A 66 4.73 4.17 13.64
N ALA A 67 3.50 3.96 13.15
CA ALA A 67 3.24 3.08 12.01
C ALA A 67 3.92 3.58 10.71
N LEU A 68 3.89 4.89 10.44
CA LEU A 68 4.60 5.50 9.31
C LEU A 68 6.11 5.36 9.46
N LYS A 69 6.66 5.70 10.63
CA LYS A 69 8.09 5.56 10.92
C LYS A 69 8.57 4.13 10.69
N LYS A 70 7.84 3.14 11.19
CA LYS A 70 8.15 1.72 10.95
C LYS A 70 8.28 1.39 9.45
N CYS A 71 7.42 1.94 8.59
CA CYS A 71 7.50 1.69 7.15
C CYS A 71 8.72 2.38 6.52
N VAL A 72 9.05 3.59 6.96
CA VAL A 72 10.26 4.31 6.53
C VAL A 72 11.52 3.56 6.97
N ASP A 73 11.57 3.12 8.22
CA ASP A 73 12.70 2.35 8.77
C ASP A 73 12.91 1.06 7.98
N LEU A 74 11.85 0.32 7.68
CA LEU A 74 11.92 -0.89 6.85
C LEU A 74 12.48 -0.62 5.44
N LEU A 75 12.13 0.50 4.83
CA LEU A 75 12.67 0.88 3.51
C LEU A 75 14.13 1.33 3.63
N MET A 76 14.47 2.08 4.68
CA MET A 76 15.84 2.52 4.95
C MET A 76 16.79 1.36 5.20
N GLU A 77 16.39 0.37 5.99
CA GLU A 77 17.16 -0.85 6.26
C GLU A 77 17.50 -1.66 5.01
N ARG A 78 16.81 -1.40 3.89
CA ARG A 78 16.98 -2.08 2.60
C ARG A 78 17.49 -1.17 1.49
N ASP A 79 17.95 0.04 1.82
CA ASP A 79 18.42 1.06 0.88
C ASP A 79 17.36 1.47 -0.18
N LEU A 80 16.08 1.44 0.21
CA LEU A 80 14.93 1.71 -0.66
C LEU A 80 14.31 3.11 -0.46
N LEU A 81 14.96 4.01 0.30
CA LEU A 81 14.42 5.37 0.49
C LEU A 81 14.28 6.17 -0.81
N SER A 82 15.10 5.85 -1.82
CA SER A 82 15.01 6.46 -3.15
C SER A 82 13.66 6.24 -3.84
N LEU A 83 12.92 5.19 -3.47
CA LEU A 83 11.56 4.95 -4.00
C LEU A 83 10.61 6.10 -3.70
N PHE A 84 10.82 6.81 -2.59
CA PHE A 84 9.99 7.96 -2.26
C PHE A 84 10.21 9.15 -3.19
N ASN A 85 11.31 9.20 -3.96
CA ASN A 85 11.57 10.28 -4.92
C ASN A 85 10.60 10.25 -6.11
N TYR A 86 9.88 9.15 -6.35
CA TYR A 86 8.81 9.11 -7.35
C TYR A 86 7.64 10.01 -6.97
N ALA A 87 7.36 10.15 -5.67
CA ALA A 87 6.33 11.06 -5.20
C ALA A 87 6.97 12.41 -4.86
N LYS A 88 6.39 13.50 -5.38
CA LYS A 88 6.74 14.83 -4.91
C LYS A 88 6.38 14.99 -3.43
N ARG A 89 5.27 14.37 -2.98
CA ARG A 89 4.72 14.50 -1.62
C ARG A 89 3.89 13.29 -1.23
N PHE A 90 3.83 13.06 0.09
CA PHE A 90 2.88 12.15 0.74
C PHE A 90 1.94 12.96 1.61
N VAL A 91 0.63 12.75 1.44
CA VAL A 91 -0.41 13.51 2.12
C VAL A 91 -1.34 12.55 2.83
N ILE A 92 -1.58 12.76 4.13
CA ILE A 92 -2.58 11.98 4.87
C ILE A 92 -3.96 12.63 4.70
N VAL A 93 -4.95 11.84 4.32
CA VAL A 93 -6.33 12.28 4.06
C VAL A 93 -7.36 11.38 4.72
N LYS A 94 -8.57 11.89 4.93
CA LYS A 94 -9.73 11.04 5.25
C LYS A 94 -10.44 10.69 3.96
N ALA A 95 -10.26 9.46 3.50
CA ALA A 95 -10.76 8.99 2.21
C ALA A 95 -11.18 7.53 2.32
N PRO A 96 -12.07 7.01 1.45
CA PRO A 96 -12.45 5.60 1.48
C PRO A 96 -11.30 4.64 1.10
N TYR A 97 -10.23 5.14 0.50
CA TYR A 97 -9.03 4.39 0.12
C TYR A 97 -7.83 5.32 -0.09
N SER A 98 -6.61 4.75 -0.08
CA SER A 98 -5.37 5.45 -0.48
C SER A 98 -5.24 5.45 -2.00
N PHE A 99 -4.63 6.47 -2.58
CA PHE A 99 -4.51 6.62 -4.03
C PHE A 99 -3.35 7.53 -4.45
N ALA A 100 -2.88 7.39 -5.68
CA ALA A 100 -1.89 8.25 -6.31
C ALA A 100 -2.52 9.27 -7.28
N ASP A 101 -2.33 10.56 -7.03
CA ASP A 101 -2.55 11.62 -8.04
C ASP A 101 -1.36 11.66 -8.99
N LYS A 102 -1.50 10.89 -10.08
CA LYS A 102 -0.50 10.72 -11.13
C LYS A 102 -0.05 12.06 -11.75
N PRO A 103 -0.95 12.96 -12.22
CA PRO A 103 -0.54 14.26 -12.74
C PRO A 103 0.30 15.12 -11.78
N GLN A 104 -0.01 15.12 -10.48
CA GLN A 104 0.76 15.89 -9.50
C GLN A 104 1.95 15.11 -8.92
N MET A 105 2.04 13.81 -9.18
CA MET A 105 2.99 12.89 -8.54
C MET A 105 2.85 12.92 -7.00
N VAL A 106 1.62 12.89 -6.49
CA VAL A 106 1.33 12.94 -5.04
C VAL A 106 0.68 11.64 -4.62
N VAL A 107 1.13 11.08 -3.50
CA VAL A 107 0.48 9.94 -2.86
C VAL A 107 -0.41 10.42 -1.72
N TYR A 108 -1.68 10.03 -1.76
CA TYR A 108 -2.66 10.27 -0.72
C TYR A 108 -2.87 8.97 0.07
N LEU A 109 -2.51 8.99 1.36
CA LEU A 109 -2.70 7.86 2.26
C LEU A 109 -3.95 8.10 3.11
N ASP A 110 -4.86 7.13 3.07
CA ASP A 110 -6.04 7.14 3.92
C ASP A 110 -5.63 6.97 5.39
N GLN A 111 -6.07 7.93 6.20
CA GLN A 111 -5.80 8.01 7.63
C GLN A 111 -6.23 6.74 8.38
N GLU A 112 -7.31 6.09 7.95
CA GLU A 112 -7.79 4.86 8.57
C GLU A 112 -6.82 3.70 8.35
N LYS A 113 -6.10 3.65 7.22
CA LYS A 113 -5.10 2.60 6.97
C LYS A 113 -3.88 2.69 7.89
N LEU A 114 -3.61 3.87 8.46
CA LEU A 114 -2.52 4.08 9.42
C LEU A 114 -2.81 3.48 10.80
N THR A 115 -4.08 3.25 11.13
CA THR A 115 -4.48 2.68 12.43
C THR A 115 -4.61 1.17 12.39
N LEU A 116 -4.72 0.59 11.19
CA LEU A 116 -4.78 -0.84 10.97
C LEU A 116 -3.44 -1.47 11.35
N ASN A 117 -3.44 -2.27 12.42
CA ASN A 117 -2.32 -3.14 12.76
C ASN A 117 -2.41 -4.44 11.94
N PHE A 118 -2.57 -4.30 10.63
CA PHE A 118 -2.73 -5.40 9.69
C PHE A 118 -1.40 -5.71 9.01
N THR A 119 -1.14 -6.99 8.87
CA THR A 119 -0.07 -7.55 8.04
C THR A 119 -0.56 -7.68 6.59
N ILE A 120 0.37 -7.93 5.67
CA ILE A 120 0.01 -8.29 4.28
C ILE A 120 -0.80 -9.61 4.25
N GLY A 121 -0.59 -10.51 5.23
CA GLY A 121 -1.41 -11.69 5.46
C GLY A 121 -2.88 -11.36 5.69
N ASP A 122 -3.14 -10.45 6.61
CA ASP A 122 -4.50 -10.01 6.96
C ASP A 122 -5.18 -9.32 5.77
N ASP A 123 -4.44 -8.59 4.94
CA ASP A 123 -4.97 -7.97 3.71
C ASP A 123 -5.48 -9.01 2.72
N TRP A 124 -4.73 -10.10 2.54
CA TRP A 124 -5.14 -11.24 1.70
C TRP A 124 -6.43 -11.89 2.22
N GLU A 125 -6.48 -12.16 3.51
CA GLU A 125 -7.65 -12.76 4.16
C GLU A 125 -8.88 -11.87 4.00
N ASN A 126 -8.75 -10.59 4.34
CA ASN A 126 -9.85 -9.62 4.26
C ASN A 126 -10.38 -9.46 2.83
N LYS A 127 -9.49 -9.34 1.83
CA LYS A 127 -9.90 -9.23 0.42
C LYS A 127 -10.58 -10.49 -0.08
N LEU A 128 -10.11 -11.66 0.33
CA LEU A 128 -10.71 -12.94 -0.03
C LEU A 128 -12.12 -13.05 0.56
N LEU A 129 -12.28 -12.78 1.86
CA LEU A 129 -13.58 -12.86 2.55
C LEU A 129 -14.59 -11.83 2.01
N ASN A 130 -14.13 -10.61 1.68
CA ASN A 130 -14.98 -9.60 1.06
C ASN A 130 -15.41 -9.97 -0.37
N SER A 131 -14.60 -10.75 -1.08
CA SER A 131 -14.90 -11.20 -2.44
C SER A 131 -15.71 -12.51 -2.47
N ASN A 132 -15.81 -13.20 -1.33
CA ASN A 132 -16.47 -14.49 -1.25
C ASN A 132 -17.11 -14.74 0.13
N LEU A 133 -18.37 -14.33 0.25
CA LEU A 133 -19.15 -14.45 1.49
C LEU A 133 -19.36 -15.91 1.93
N GLY A 134 -19.30 -16.87 0.99
CA GLY A 134 -19.44 -18.30 1.29
C GLY A 134 -18.33 -18.88 2.17
N LEU A 135 -17.21 -18.15 2.33
CA LEU A 135 -16.12 -18.54 3.20
C LEU A 135 -16.23 -18.00 4.63
N MET A 136 -17.12 -17.05 4.91
CA MET A 136 -17.19 -16.34 6.20
C MET A 136 -17.39 -17.29 7.39
N GLU A 137 -18.26 -18.31 7.25
CA GLU A 137 -18.53 -19.30 8.30
C GLU A 137 -17.30 -20.15 8.66
N THR A 138 -16.33 -20.23 7.74
CA THR A 138 -15.10 -21.01 7.90
C THR A 138 -13.84 -20.15 8.05
N SER A 139 -13.98 -18.83 8.16
CA SER A 139 -12.87 -17.86 8.24
C SER A 139 -11.88 -18.20 9.36
N SER A 140 -12.35 -18.66 10.52
CA SER A 140 -11.48 -19.05 11.66
C SER A 140 -10.61 -20.28 11.41
N GLN A 141 -10.85 -21.02 10.32
CA GLN A 141 -10.12 -22.25 10.01
C GLN A 141 -8.86 -22.00 9.17
N PHE A 142 -8.71 -20.83 8.57
CA PHE A 142 -7.56 -20.52 7.73
C PHE A 142 -7.03 -19.10 7.98
N TYR A 143 -5.80 -18.87 7.58
CA TYR A 143 -5.22 -17.53 7.51
C TYR A 143 -4.05 -17.52 6.53
N PHE A 144 -3.59 -16.32 6.17
CA PHE A 144 -2.41 -16.12 5.34
C PHE A 144 -1.25 -15.64 6.20
N LYS A 145 -0.10 -16.32 6.09
CA LYS A 145 1.11 -16.01 6.87
C LYS A 145 2.19 -15.43 5.98
N GLY A 146 2.48 -14.14 6.13
CA GLY A 146 3.66 -13.50 5.54
C GLY A 146 4.94 -13.87 6.30
N THR A 147 6.04 -14.10 5.57
CA THR A 147 7.38 -14.33 6.12
C THR A 147 8.40 -13.52 5.31
N PRO A 148 9.09 -12.52 5.90
CA PRO A 148 8.86 -11.99 7.24
C PRO A 148 7.47 -11.35 7.39
N GLU A 149 7.02 -11.13 8.63
CA GLU A 149 5.77 -10.43 8.89
C GLU A 149 5.94 -8.93 8.60
N LEU A 150 5.30 -8.45 7.54
CA LEU A 150 5.38 -7.05 7.10
C LEU A 150 4.03 -6.34 7.25
N PRO A 151 4.04 -5.06 7.66
CA PRO A 151 2.82 -4.27 7.79
C PRO A 151 2.18 -4.01 6.43
N ASN A 152 0.85 -4.12 6.33
CA ASN A 152 0.13 -3.82 5.10
C ASN A 152 0.30 -2.36 4.67
N LEU A 153 0.55 -1.45 5.61
CA LEU A 153 0.85 -0.05 5.31
C LEU A 153 2.08 0.09 4.39
N LEU A 154 3.11 -0.74 4.57
CA LEU A 154 4.27 -0.77 3.66
C LEU A 154 3.84 -1.18 2.25
N ARG A 155 3.02 -2.23 2.12
CA ARG A 155 2.46 -2.66 0.83
C ARG A 155 1.63 -1.56 0.18
N ILE A 156 0.80 -0.83 0.94
CA ILE A 156 0.01 0.30 0.43
C ILE A 156 0.93 1.41 -0.10
N ILE A 157 1.95 1.82 0.67
CA ILE A 157 2.92 2.83 0.24
C ILE A 157 3.61 2.41 -1.06
N LEU A 158 4.13 1.18 -1.12
CA LEU A 158 4.77 0.63 -2.31
C LEU A 158 3.82 0.54 -3.51
N HIS A 159 2.55 0.21 -3.26
CA HIS A 159 1.52 0.13 -4.29
C HIS A 159 1.24 1.50 -4.93
N GLU A 160 1.06 2.54 -4.11
CA GLU A 160 0.85 3.90 -4.62
C GLU A 160 2.08 4.46 -5.33
N ILE A 161 3.29 4.15 -4.84
CA ILE A 161 4.53 4.44 -5.58
C ILE A 161 4.54 3.71 -6.92
N GLY A 162 4.13 2.44 -6.96
CA GLY A 162 3.99 1.65 -8.19
C GLY A 162 3.10 2.32 -9.23
N HIS A 163 1.99 2.95 -8.82
CA HIS A 163 1.14 3.76 -9.71
C HIS A 163 1.86 5.00 -10.26
N LEU A 164 2.74 5.64 -9.49
CA LEU A 164 3.55 6.76 -9.96
C LEU A 164 4.65 6.32 -10.93
N VAL A 165 5.32 5.19 -10.65
CA VAL A 165 6.32 4.59 -11.56
C VAL A 165 5.66 4.20 -12.88
N GLU A 166 4.49 3.56 -12.83
CA GLU A 166 3.69 3.21 -14.00
C GLU A 166 3.40 4.44 -14.87
N TYR A 167 2.95 5.52 -14.23
CA TYR A 167 2.63 6.75 -14.92
C TYR A 167 3.88 7.42 -15.53
N ASP A 168 4.96 7.52 -14.77
CA ASP A 168 6.19 8.16 -15.22
C ASP A 168 6.88 7.36 -16.32
N LYS A 169 7.02 6.04 -16.15
CA LYS A 169 7.85 5.22 -17.05
C LYS A 169 7.07 4.57 -18.18
N LEU A 170 5.90 4.01 -17.88
CA LEU A 170 5.10 3.27 -18.86
C LEU A 170 4.10 4.19 -19.60
N LYS A 171 3.96 5.45 -19.14
CA LYS A 171 3.09 6.47 -19.73
C LYS A 171 1.64 5.99 -19.89
N PHE A 172 1.17 5.18 -18.94
CA PHE A 172 -0.25 4.80 -18.87
C PHE A 172 -1.13 6.05 -18.76
N ASN A 173 -2.31 6.00 -19.38
CA ASN A 173 -3.26 7.10 -19.19
C ASN A 173 -3.77 7.04 -17.75
N TRP A 174 -3.61 8.14 -17.04
CA TRP A 174 -4.22 8.31 -15.73
C TRP A 174 -5.76 8.29 -15.79
N LYS A 175 -6.39 8.57 -16.96
CA LYS A 175 -7.85 8.45 -17.19
C LYS A 175 -8.34 7.01 -17.41
N GLY A 176 -7.52 6.00 -17.16
CA GLY A 176 -7.88 4.58 -17.34
C GLY A 176 -8.09 4.16 -18.81
N LYS A 177 -7.73 5.00 -19.78
CA LYS A 177 -7.72 4.63 -21.20
C LYS A 177 -6.38 4.00 -21.57
N PHE A 178 -6.37 2.90 -22.31
CA PHE A 178 -5.10 2.39 -22.81
C PHE A 178 -4.47 3.42 -23.79
N VAL A 179 -3.29 3.96 -23.45
CA VAL A 179 -2.46 4.68 -24.44
C VAL A 179 -1.44 3.69 -24.97
N PRO A 180 -1.41 3.41 -26.29
CA PRO A 180 -0.41 2.54 -26.87
C PRO A 180 1.02 3.09 -26.66
N HIS A 181 1.70 2.61 -25.62
CA HIS A 181 3.13 2.82 -25.38
C HIS A 181 3.86 1.47 -25.48
N PRO A 182 5.06 1.38 -26.09
CA PRO A 182 5.74 0.10 -26.28
C PRO A 182 5.98 -0.68 -24.98
N LEU A 183 6.47 0.00 -23.93
CA LEU A 183 6.70 -0.62 -22.61
C LEU A 183 5.41 -1.07 -21.92
N ASN A 184 4.32 -0.30 -22.10
CA ASN A 184 3.00 -0.68 -21.60
C ASN A 184 2.51 -1.97 -22.29
N LYS A 185 2.60 -2.02 -23.62
CA LYS A 185 2.23 -3.21 -24.40
C LYS A 185 3.00 -4.44 -23.96
N GLU A 186 4.31 -4.30 -23.72
CA GLU A 186 5.16 -5.39 -23.25
C GLU A 186 4.67 -5.94 -21.92
N PHE A 187 4.47 -5.10 -20.90
CA PHE A 187 3.96 -5.55 -19.61
C PHE A 187 2.54 -6.13 -19.69
N VAL A 188 1.61 -5.42 -20.34
CA VAL A 188 0.20 -5.85 -20.43
C VAL A 188 0.06 -7.18 -21.16
N SER A 189 0.89 -7.44 -22.17
CA SER A 189 0.87 -8.70 -22.92
C SER A 189 1.22 -9.94 -22.09
N ILE A 190 1.79 -9.77 -20.88
CA ILE A 190 2.05 -10.88 -19.97
C ILE A 190 0.74 -11.43 -19.37
N SER A 191 -0.24 -10.55 -19.13
CA SER A 191 -1.56 -10.88 -18.53
C SER A 191 -2.70 -10.85 -19.56
N TRP A 192 -2.41 -10.48 -20.81
CA TRP A 192 -3.39 -10.24 -21.87
C TRP A 192 -3.08 -11.06 -23.12
N ASP A 193 -4.10 -11.67 -23.71
CA ASP A 193 -4.01 -12.42 -24.96
C ASP A 193 -4.97 -11.82 -25.99
N ARG A 194 -4.52 -11.68 -27.25
CA ARG A 194 -5.32 -11.13 -28.36
C ARG A 194 -6.58 -11.95 -28.63
N ASP A 195 -6.54 -13.25 -28.37
CA ASP A 195 -7.65 -14.17 -28.67
C ASP A 195 -8.63 -14.35 -27.51
N ARG A 196 -8.26 -13.91 -26.29
CA ARG A 196 -9.05 -14.18 -25.06
C ARG A 196 -9.34 -12.95 -24.22
N TYR A 197 -9.16 -11.74 -24.77
CA TYR A 197 -9.20 -10.49 -23.99
C TYR A 197 -8.32 -10.64 -22.72
N TRP A 198 -8.64 -10.00 -21.59
CA TRP A 198 -7.79 -10.04 -20.39
C TRP A 198 -7.82 -11.45 -19.76
N ARG A 199 -7.07 -12.38 -20.37
CA ARG A 199 -7.09 -13.83 -20.20
C ARG A 199 -7.09 -14.25 -18.73
N ASP A 200 -6.24 -13.60 -17.94
CA ASP A 200 -6.13 -13.91 -16.53
C ASP A 200 -7.24 -13.26 -15.71
N LYS A 201 -7.76 -12.08 -16.08
CA LYS A 201 -8.83 -11.40 -15.32
C LYS A 201 -10.13 -12.18 -15.34
N GLU A 202 -10.61 -12.58 -16.51
CA GLU A 202 -11.91 -13.25 -16.64
C GLU A 202 -11.87 -14.63 -15.97
N GLY A 203 -10.81 -15.40 -16.21
CA GLY A 203 -10.59 -16.68 -15.54
C GLY A 203 -10.41 -16.55 -14.03
N PHE A 204 -9.70 -15.52 -13.58
CA PHE A 204 -9.47 -15.24 -12.15
C PHE A 204 -10.76 -14.84 -11.45
N SER A 205 -11.50 -13.86 -11.97
CA SER A 205 -12.76 -13.38 -11.38
C SER A 205 -13.79 -14.50 -11.29
N TYR A 206 -13.94 -15.29 -12.36
CA TYR A 206 -14.82 -16.46 -12.34
C TYR A 206 -14.40 -17.46 -11.25
N LYS A 207 -13.13 -17.84 -11.18
CA LYS A 207 -12.66 -18.81 -10.18
C LYS A 207 -12.81 -18.28 -8.75
N LEU A 208 -12.53 -16.99 -8.51
CA LEU A 208 -12.64 -16.36 -7.20
C LEU A 208 -14.09 -16.32 -6.70
N GLN A 209 -15.06 -15.98 -7.57
CA GLN A 209 -16.48 -15.91 -7.22
C GLN A 209 -17.11 -17.30 -6.99
N ASN A 210 -16.56 -18.35 -7.60
CA ASN A 210 -17.07 -19.71 -7.48
C ASN A 210 -16.46 -20.53 -6.33
N ILE A 211 -15.65 -19.91 -5.46
CA ILE A 211 -15.21 -20.60 -4.24
C ILE A 211 -16.42 -20.78 -3.32
N GLN A 212 -16.79 -22.03 -2.99
CA GLN A 212 -17.96 -22.33 -2.14
C GLN A 212 -17.59 -23.15 -0.90
N SER A 213 -16.31 -23.50 -0.75
CA SER A 213 -15.83 -24.34 0.34
C SER A 213 -14.33 -24.13 0.56
N LEU A 214 -13.80 -24.62 1.69
CA LEU A 214 -12.36 -24.64 1.97
C LEU A 214 -11.57 -25.46 0.94
N GLU A 215 -12.17 -26.53 0.41
CA GLU A 215 -11.57 -27.31 -0.67
C GLU A 215 -11.51 -26.49 -1.96
N GLY A 216 -12.60 -25.80 -2.31
CA GLY A 216 -12.63 -24.87 -3.43
C GLY A 216 -11.59 -23.75 -3.30
N LEU A 217 -11.39 -23.25 -2.07
CA LEU A 217 -10.36 -22.25 -1.78
C LEU A 217 -8.96 -22.81 -2.03
N LEU A 218 -8.67 -24.02 -1.55
CA LEU A 218 -7.37 -24.65 -1.77
C LEU A 218 -7.10 -24.88 -3.26
N LEU A 219 -8.09 -25.35 -4.01
CA LEU A 219 -8.00 -25.53 -5.47
C LEU A 219 -7.77 -24.20 -6.19
N PHE A 220 -8.46 -23.14 -5.77
CA PHE A 220 -8.25 -21.80 -6.29
C PHE A 220 -6.82 -21.33 -6.04
N LEU A 221 -6.30 -21.47 -4.81
CA LEU A 221 -4.95 -21.03 -4.45
C LEU A 221 -3.85 -21.85 -5.14
N GLN A 222 -4.07 -23.16 -5.34
CA GLN A 222 -3.18 -24.01 -6.13
C GLN A 222 -3.11 -23.53 -7.59
N TRP A 223 -4.27 -23.30 -8.21
CA TRP A 223 -4.33 -22.73 -9.56
C TRP A 223 -3.69 -21.34 -9.61
N PHE A 224 -3.99 -20.47 -8.64
CA PHE A 224 -3.44 -19.12 -8.58
C PHE A 224 -1.92 -19.15 -8.53
N LYS A 225 -1.33 -20.02 -7.71
CA LYS A 225 0.12 -20.19 -7.62
C LYS A 225 0.72 -20.71 -8.93
N ALA A 226 0.11 -21.72 -9.54
CA ALA A 226 0.67 -22.40 -10.70
C ALA A 226 0.52 -21.62 -12.01
N GLU A 227 -0.66 -21.02 -12.25
CA GLU A 227 -1.07 -20.57 -13.58
C GLU A 227 -1.28 -19.06 -13.69
N SER A 228 -1.60 -18.36 -12.60
CA SER A 228 -1.96 -16.94 -12.68
C SER A 228 -0.71 -16.06 -12.79
N SER A 229 -0.73 -15.10 -13.71
CA SER A 229 0.31 -14.06 -13.76
C SER A 229 0.20 -13.04 -12.61
N PHE A 230 -0.91 -13.03 -11.87
CA PHE A 230 -1.16 -12.06 -10.80
C PHE A 230 -0.42 -12.39 -9.51
N PHE A 231 -0.02 -11.36 -8.78
CA PHE A 231 0.62 -11.51 -7.47
C PHE A 231 -0.33 -11.33 -6.29
N SER A 232 -1.50 -10.72 -6.50
CA SER A 232 -2.56 -10.63 -5.50
C SER A 232 -3.96 -10.61 -6.09
N LEU A 233 -4.97 -10.63 -5.21
CA LEU A 233 -6.36 -10.44 -5.60
C LEU A 233 -6.61 -9.06 -6.24
N SER A 234 -5.86 -8.03 -5.85
CA SER A 234 -5.98 -6.67 -6.39
C SER A 234 -5.48 -6.54 -7.83
N SER A 235 -4.55 -7.40 -8.26
CA SER A 235 -4.03 -7.39 -9.64
C SER A 235 -5.15 -7.55 -10.69
N GLY A 236 -6.23 -8.26 -10.36
CA GLY A 236 -7.37 -8.46 -11.26
C GLY A 236 -8.28 -7.25 -11.44
N MET A 237 -8.07 -6.14 -10.73
CA MET A 237 -8.98 -4.99 -10.78
C MET A 237 -8.80 -4.14 -12.06
N GLY A 238 -7.56 -3.94 -12.49
CA GLY A 238 -7.21 -3.18 -13.70
C GLY A 238 -5.75 -3.37 -14.11
N MET A 239 -5.37 -3.01 -15.34
CA MET A 239 -3.99 -3.16 -15.82
C MET A 239 -3.00 -2.34 -14.99
N ASN A 240 -3.44 -1.17 -14.52
CA ASN A 240 -2.69 -0.32 -13.60
C ASN A 240 -2.49 -0.99 -12.23
N GLU A 241 -3.53 -1.67 -11.72
CA GLU A 241 -3.48 -2.42 -10.46
C GLU A 241 -2.57 -3.65 -10.57
N ASP A 242 -2.59 -4.33 -11.72
CA ASP A 242 -1.68 -5.45 -12.00
C ASP A 242 -0.21 -5.00 -11.97
N PHE A 243 0.11 -3.86 -12.61
CA PHE A 243 1.46 -3.31 -12.54
C PHE A 243 1.85 -2.89 -11.12
N ALA A 244 1.01 -2.12 -10.43
CA ALA A 244 1.29 -1.66 -9.07
C ALA A 244 1.50 -2.83 -8.10
N GLU A 245 0.70 -3.90 -8.22
CA GLU A 245 0.90 -5.12 -7.44
C GLU A 245 2.18 -5.87 -7.82
N ALA A 246 2.47 -6.03 -9.12
CA ALA A 246 3.71 -6.67 -9.53
C ALA A 246 4.93 -5.88 -9.02
N PHE A 247 4.86 -4.54 -8.99
CA PHE A 247 5.87 -3.66 -8.42
C PHE A 247 6.07 -3.90 -6.92
N VAL A 248 4.98 -3.94 -6.15
CA VAL A 248 5.03 -4.30 -4.73
C VAL A 248 5.75 -5.62 -4.54
N TYR A 249 5.32 -6.68 -5.23
CA TYR A 249 5.87 -8.02 -5.00
C TYR A 249 7.29 -8.20 -5.54
N TYR A 250 7.70 -7.43 -6.55
CA TYR A 250 9.11 -7.30 -6.92
C TYR A 250 9.93 -6.79 -5.72
N ILE A 251 9.54 -5.66 -5.12
CA ILE A 251 10.27 -5.08 -3.99
C ILE A 251 10.26 -6.01 -2.78
N LEU A 252 9.11 -6.60 -2.45
CA LEU A 252 8.97 -7.50 -1.31
C LEU A 252 9.82 -8.77 -1.47
N GLN A 253 9.85 -9.38 -2.67
CA GLN A 253 10.66 -10.57 -2.90
C GLN A 253 12.15 -10.26 -2.93
N GLU A 254 12.56 -9.23 -3.68
CA GLU A 254 13.97 -8.94 -3.91
C GLU A 254 14.67 -8.39 -2.66
N TYR A 255 14.02 -7.49 -1.92
CA TYR A 255 14.67 -6.75 -0.84
C TYR A 255 14.29 -7.26 0.56
N PHE A 256 13.12 -7.88 0.71
CA PHE A 256 12.64 -8.39 2.00
C PHE A 256 12.60 -9.91 2.09
N ALA A 257 12.94 -10.63 1.01
CA ALA A 257 12.79 -12.09 0.91
C ALA A 257 11.37 -12.56 1.32
N TYR A 258 10.36 -11.76 0.98
CA TYR A 258 8.99 -11.97 1.43
C TYR A 258 8.30 -13.09 0.66
N GLU A 259 7.65 -13.98 1.41
CA GLU A 259 6.71 -14.97 0.91
C GLU A 259 5.43 -14.99 1.73
N ILE A 260 4.31 -15.39 1.14
CA ILE A 260 3.06 -15.66 1.86
C ILE A 260 2.71 -17.14 1.79
N SER A 261 2.29 -17.74 2.89
CA SER A 261 1.81 -19.12 2.93
C SER A 261 0.34 -19.16 3.31
N PHE A 262 -0.41 -20.13 2.77
CA PHE A 262 -1.77 -20.42 3.20
C PHE A 262 -1.76 -21.49 4.28
N VAL A 263 -2.34 -21.16 5.44
CA VAL A 263 -2.42 -22.04 6.60
C VAL A 263 -3.87 -22.44 6.82
N LEU A 264 -4.12 -23.75 6.94
CA LEU A 264 -5.44 -24.31 7.23
C LEU A 264 -5.33 -25.18 8.48
N LYS A 265 -6.17 -24.91 9.49
CA LYS A 265 -6.21 -25.61 10.78
C LYS A 265 -4.82 -25.74 11.43
N GLY A 266 -4.05 -24.64 11.39
CA GLY A 266 -2.70 -24.55 11.94
C GLY A 266 -1.60 -25.24 11.13
N LYS A 267 -1.90 -25.82 9.96
CA LYS A 267 -0.92 -26.47 9.09
C LYS A 267 -0.76 -25.71 7.78
N VAL A 268 0.48 -25.45 7.37
CA VAL A 268 0.77 -24.88 6.04
C VAL A 268 0.31 -25.88 4.98
N GLN A 269 -0.69 -25.48 4.19
CA GLN A 269 -1.19 -26.30 3.07
C GLN A 269 -0.54 -25.91 1.75
N LEU A 270 -0.24 -24.61 1.58
CA LEU A 270 0.50 -24.10 0.43
C LEU A 270 1.55 -23.11 0.93
N ASN A 271 2.81 -23.38 0.61
CA ASN A 271 3.89 -22.43 0.81
C ASN A 271 3.94 -21.42 -0.33
N ASN A 272 4.49 -20.23 -0.07
CA ASN A 272 4.79 -19.18 -1.06
C ASN A 272 3.77 -19.07 -2.22
N LEU A 273 2.61 -18.49 -1.95
CA LEU A 273 1.53 -18.29 -2.93
C LEU A 273 1.99 -17.44 -4.13
N GLN A 274 2.98 -16.56 -3.93
CA GLN A 274 3.61 -15.74 -4.97
C GLN A 274 4.82 -16.39 -5.63
N ALA A 275 4.99 -17.70 -5.48
CA ALA A 275 6.04 -18.42 -6.18
C ALA A 275 6.01 -18.14 -7.68
N LEU A 276 7.20 -18.08 -8.28
CA LEU A 276 7.37 -17.78 -9.68
C LEU A 276 6.77 -18.88 -10.55
N ASN A 277 5.97 -18.45 -11.52
CA ASN A 277 5.65 -19.17 -12.73
C ASN A 277 6.19 -18.36 -13.93
N PRO A 278 6.16 -18.87 -15.17
CA PRO A 278 6.74 -18.17 -16.31
C PRO A 278 6.26 -16.72 -16.47
N SER A 279 4.96 -16.47 -16.31
CA SER A 279 4.37 -15.12 -16.44
C SER A 279 4.79 -14.19 -15.30
N ARG A 280 4.78 -14.66 -14.05
CA ARG A 280 5.28 -13.88 -12.90
C ARG A 280 6.76 -13.55 -13.04
N GLY A 281 7.56 -14.51 -13.52
CA GLY A 281 8.98 -14.30 -13.81
C GLY A 281 9.20 -13.20 -14.86
N GLN A 282 8.38 -13.17 -15.91
CA GLN A 282 8.42 -12.09 -16.91
C GLN A 282 8.08 -10.72 -16.29
N LYS A 283 7.07 -10.65 -15.40
CA LYS A 283 6.71 -9.39 -14.72
C LYS A 283 7.83 -8.88 -13.83
N LEU A 284 8.40 -9.73 -12.99
CA LEU A 284 9.50 -9.31 -12.11
C LEU A 284 10.71 -8.88 -12.91
N LYS A 285 11.05 -9.61 -13.98
CA LYS A 285 12.14 -9.21 -14.88
C LYS A 285 11.87 -7.86 -15.53
N PHE A 286 10.66 -7.63 -16.04
CA PHE A 286 10.29 -6.34 -16.63
C PHE A 286 10.49 -5.19 -15.64
N ILE A 287 10.09 -5.38 -14.38
CA ILE A 287 10.23 -4.36 -13.33
C ILE A 287 11.70 -4.19 -12.95
N ALA A 288 12.47 -5.26 -12.83
CA ALA A 288 13.92 -5.19 -12.61
C ALA A 288 14.62 -4.38 -13.72
N ASP A 289 14.32 -4.67 -14.98
CA ASP A 289 14.87 -3.97 -16.15
C ASP A 289 14.44 -2.49 -16.18
N LEU A 290 13.24 -2.17 -15.66
CA LEU A 290 12.77 -0.79 -15.51
C LEU A 290 13.56 -0.04 -14.44
N MET A 291 13.85 -0.69 -13.31
CA MET A 291 14.55 -0.10 -12.17
C MET A 291 16.06 0.04 -12.41
N GLN A 292 16.69 -0.86 -13.18
CA GLN A 292 18.14 -0.83 -13.46
C GLN A 292 18.55 0.24 -14.48
N LYS A 293 17.61 0.78 -15.27
CA LYS A 293 17.90 1.80 -16.29
C LYS A 293 18.12 3.21 -15.73
N GLU A 294 18.21 3.37 -14.41
CA GLU A 294 18.58 4.62 -13.76
C GLU A 294 19.80 4.43 -12.85
N PRO A 295 20.79 5.35 -12.88
CA PRO A 295 21.78 5.42 -11.83
C PRO A 295 21.08 5.84 -10.54
N ILE A 296 21.35 5.14 -9.45
CA ILE A 296 21.10 5.62 -8.10
C ILE A 296 21.94 6.90 -7.97
N MET A 297 21.30 8.07 -8.09
CA MET A 297 21.91 9.38 -7.82
C MET A 297 21.67 9.79 -6.38
#